data_AF-A0A1F7YXX1-F1
#
_entry.id   AF-A0A1F7YXX1-F1
#
_cell.length_a   1.000
_cell.length_b   1.000
_cell.length_c   1.000
_cell.angle_alpha   90.00
_cell.angle_beta   90.00
_cell.angle_gamma   90.00
#
_symmetry.space_group_name_H-M   'P 1'
#
loop_
_entity.id
_entity.type
_entity.pdbx_description
1 polymer ?
#
loop_
_entity_poly.entity_id
_entity_poly.type
_entity_poly.pdbx_seq_one_letter_code
_entity_poly.pdbx_strand_id
1 'polypeptide(L)' 'MQLVRTTLRINSELKKKAEMVALTENTTLQAIFNQALLEHLAKRKANKAKAIKIISFDLGAGLDNLTRDDIYGEPDTSRL' A
#
# COMPACT_ATOMS: atom_id res chain seq x y z
N MET A 1 -19.02 -22.49 6.57
CA MET A 1 -18.10 -22.38 5.40
C MET A 1 -17.99 -23.75 4.75
N GLN A 2 -18.04 -23.84 3.43
CA GLN A 2 -17.86 -25.10 2.71
C GLN A 2 -16.36 -25.37 2.52
N LEU A 3 -15.88 -26.52 3.00
CA LEU A 3 -14.49 -26.94 2.85
C LEU A 3 -14.33 -27.78 1.58
N VAL A 4 -13.27 -27.51 0.81
CA VAL A 4 -12.96 -28.22 -0.43
C VAL A 4 -11.69 -29.04 -0.23
N ARG A 5 -11.72 -30.33 -0.59
CA ARG A 5 -10.54 -31.20 -0.52
C ARG A 5 -9.52 -30.76 -1.57
N THR A 6 -8.37 -30.30 -1.10
CA THR A 6 -7.25 -29.87 -1.94
C THR A 6 -5.99 -30.65 -1.57
N THR A 7 -5.23 -31.11 -2.56
CA THR A 7 -3.95 -31.78 -2.35
C THR A 7 -2.82 -30.82 -2.68
N LEU A 8 -1.95 -30.52 -1.71
CA LEU A 8 -0.82 -29.61 -1.87
C LEU A 8 0.48 -30.30 -1.43
N ARG A 9 1.57 -30.09 -2.17
CA ARG A 9 2.92 -30.49 -1.76
C ARG A 9 3.57 -29.32 -1.02
N ILE A 10 4.11 -29.58 0.17
CA ILE A 10 4.81 -28.60 1.00
C ILE A 10 6.13 -29.19 1.51
N ASN A 11 7.06 -28.32 1.89
CA ASN A 11 8.32 -28.72 2.49
C ASN A 11 8.07 -29.52 3.80
N SER A 12 8.82 -30.60 3.99
CA SER A 12 8.67 -31.51 5.13
C SER A 12 8.96 -30.84 6.48
N GLU A 13 9.94 -29.96 6.56
CA GLU A 13 10.25 -29.19 7.76
C GLU A 13 9.14 -28.19 8.09
N LEU A 14 8.59 -27.54 7.06
CA LEU A 14 7.47 -26.61 7.22
C LEU A 14 6.24 -27.33 7.78
N LYS A 15 5.96 -28.53 7.25
CA LYS A 15 4.87 -29.38 7.75
C LYS A 15 5.06 -29.71 9.23
N LYS A 16 6.25 -30.18 9.63
CA LYS A 16 6.56 -30.51 11.03
C LYS A 16 6.39 -29.31 11.96
N LYS A 17 6.85 -28.13 11.54
CA LYS A 17 6.69 -26.89 12.31
C LYS A 17 5.21 -26.53 12.48
N ALA A 18 4.43 -26.60 11.41
CA ALA A 18 3.00 -26.33 11.47
C ALA A 18 2.25 -27.34 12.36
N GLU A 19 2.65 -28.62 12.37
CA GLU A 19 2.08 -29.62 13.27
C GLU A 19 2.37 -29.31 14.75
N MET A 20 3.59 -28.88 15.07
CA MET A 20 3.95 -28.46 16.44
C MET A 20 3.13 -27.24 16.89
N VAL A 21 2.94 -26.25 16.01
CA VAL A 21 2.11 -25.08 16.32
C VAL A 21 0.65 -25.49 16.52
N ALA A 22 0.12 -26.36 15.66
CA ALA A 22 -1.25 -26.86 15.80
C ALA A 22 -1.47 -27.55 17.15
N LEU A 23 -0.49 -28.35 17.60
CA LEU A 23 -0.53 -28.99 18.90
C LEU A 23 -0.49 -27.97 20.05
N THR A 24 0.37 -26.95 19.94
CA THR A 24 0.57 -25.95 21.00
C THR A 24 -0.66 -25.05 21.16
N GLU A 25 -1.30 -24.70 20.05
CA GLU A 25 -2.44 -23.78 20.02
C GLU A 25 -3.80 -24.51 20.14
N ASN A 26 -3.80 -25.84 20.32
CA ASN A 26 -5.01 -26.68 20.28
C ASN A 26 -5.85 -26.45 19.01
N THR A 27 -5.18 -26.33 17.87
CA THR A 27 -5.83 -26.14 16.55
C THR A 27 -5.54 -27.32 15.63
N THR A 28 -5.98 -27.22 14.38
CA THR A 28 -5.72 -28.23 13.36
C THR A 28 -4.78 -27.68 12.30
N LEU A 29 -4.02 -28.58 11.67
CA LEU A 29 -3.16 -28.22 10.53
C LEU A 29 -3.95 -27.51 9.41
N GLN A 30 -5.21 -27.93 9.20
CA GLN A 30 -6.12 -27.30 8.25
C GLN A 30 -6.43 -25.84 8.63
N ALA A 31 -6.68 -25.56 9.92
CA ALA A 31 -6.94 -24.20 10.40
C ALA A 31 -5.73 -23.30 10.18
N ILE A 32 -4.51 -23.79 10.49
CA ILE A 32 -3.27 -23.05 10.25
C ILE A 32 -3.10 -22.71 8.77
N PHE A 33 -3.30 -23.66 7.86
CA PHE A 33 -3.16 -23.39 6.43
C PHE A 33 -4.21 -22.42 5.90
N ASN A 34 -5.47 -22.55 6.32
CA ASN A 34 -6.52 -21.63 5.93
C ASN A 34 -6.23 -20.21 6.44
N GLN A 35 -5.78 -20.07 7.68
CA GLN A 35 -5.43 -18.78 8.27
C GLN A 35 -4.24 -18.14 7.56
N ALA A 36 -3.17 -18.90 7.32
CA ALA A 36 -1.98 -18.42 6.61
C ALA A 36 -2.31 -17.95 5.18
N LEU A 37 -3.18 -18.69 4.47
CA LEU A 37 -3.65 -18.31 3.14
C LEU A 37 -4.48 -17.02 3.20
N LEU A 38 -5.39 -16.90 4.16
CA LEU A 38 -6.22 -15.71 4.35
C LEU A 38 -5.35 -14.48 4.61
N GLU A 39 -4.39 -14.57 5.53
CA GLU A 39 -3.46 -13.49 5.85
C GLU A 39 -2.59 -13.11 4.65
N HIS A 40 -2.08 -14.10 3.91
CA HIS A 40 -1.27 -13.85 2.72
C HIS A 40 -2.07 -13.09 1.66
N LEU A 41 -3.31 -13.52 1.39
CA LEU A 41 -4.19 -12.85 0.43
C LEU A 41 -4.59 -11.45 0.90
N ALA A 42 -4.86 -11.27 2.19
CA ALA A 42 -5.19 -9.97 2.77
C ALA A 42 -4.01 -8.98 2.65
N LYS A 43 -2.79 -9.41 3.02
CA LYS A 43 -1.55 -8.62 2.86
C LYS A 43 -1.31 -8.24 1.40
N ARG A 44 -1.56 -9.18 0.46
CA ARG A 44 -1.40 -8.92 -0.97
C ARG A 44 -2.42 -7.91 -1.50
N LYS A 45 -3.67 -7.94 -1.01
CA LYS A 45 -4.68 -6.92 -1.32
C LYS A 45 -4.29 -5.54 -0.77
N ALA A 46 -3.84 -5.48 0.49
CA ALA A 46 -3.39 -4.22 1.11
C ALA A 46 -2.22 -3.59 0.35
N ASN A 47 -1.26 -4.39 -0.11
CA ASN A 47 -0.11 -3.90 -0.89
C ASN A 47 -0.51 -3.43 -2.30
N LYS A 48 -1.54 -4.03 -2.91
CA LYS A 48 -2.10 -3.54 -4.18
C LYS A 48 -2.91 -2.24 -4.01
N ALA A 49 -3.46 -1.99 -2.83
CA ALA A 49 -4.31 -0.83 -2.53
C ALA A 49 -3.55 0.41 -2.03
N LYS A 50 -2.21 0.40 -1.98
CA LYS A 50 -1.45 1.63 -1.73
C LYS A 50 -1.40 2.49 -2.99
N ALA A 51 -2.54 3.12 -3.31
CA ALA A 51 -2.52 4.34 -4.11
C ALA A 51 -1.66 5.37 -3.37
N ILE A 52 -0.76 6.03 -4.09
CA ILE A 52 0.03 7.15 -3.55
C ILE A 52 -0.98 8.19 -3.06
N LYS A 53 -1.12 8.35 -1.74
CA LYS A 53 -1.82 9.50 -1.17
C LYS A 53 -0.92 10.70 -1.37
N ILE A 54 -1.13 11.43 -2.48
CA ILE A 54 -0.61 12.78 -2.62
C ILE A 54 -1.41 13.61 -1.62
N ILE A 55 -0.80 13.94 -0.48
CA ILE A 55 -1.38 14.88 0.47
C ILE A 55 -1.09 16.27 -0.10
N SER A 56 -1.98 16.77 -0.95
CA SER A 56 -1.92 18.15 -1.43
C SER A 56 -2.49 19.05 -0.34
N PHE A 57 -1.65 19.90 0.24
CA PHE A 57 -2.12 21.04 1.02
C PHE A 57 -2.41 22.19 0.06
N ASP A 58 -3.54 22.88 0.28
CA ASP A 58 -3.82 24.13 -0.42
C ASP A 58 -2.82 25.19 0.08
N LEU A 59 -1.89 25.59 -0.78
CA LEU A 59 -0.88 26.60 -0.49
C LEU A 59 -1.45 28.03 -0.57
N GLY A 60 -2.76 28.18 -0.81
CA GLY A 60 -3.42 29.45 -1.03
C GLY A 60 -3.17 30.02 -2.43
N ALA A 61 -3.77 31.18 -2.71
CA ALA A 61 -3.43 31.94 -3.90
C ALA A 61 -1.99 32.47 -3.75
N GLY A 62 -1.17 32.28 -4.79
CA GLY A 62 0.21 32.81 -4.83
C GLY A 62 0.19 34.33 -4.67
N LEU A 63 0.52 34.80 -3.47
CA LEU A 63 0.45 36.21 -3.10
C LEU A 63 1.65 37.04 -3.56
N ASP A 64 2.63 36.44 -4.23
CA ASP A 64 3.83 37.15 -4.71
C ASP A 64 4.28 36.61 -6.07
N ASN A 65 3.46 36.83 -7.10
CA ASN A 65 3.94 36.75 -8.46
C ASN A 65 4.15 38.19 -8.95
N LEU A 66 5.24 38.84 -8.54
CA LEU A 66 5.73 40.01 -9.29
C LEU A 66 5.89 39.55 -10.73
N THR A 67 5.03 40.06 -11.59
CA THR A 67 5.14 39.80 -13.02
C THR A 67 6.32 40.60 -13.56
N ARG A 68 6.84 40.18 -14.71
CA ARG A 68 7.94 40.90 -15.35
C ARG A 68 7.58 42.38 -15.58
N ASP A 69 6.31 42.66 -15.83
CA ASP A 69 5.80 44.00 -16.06
C ASP A 69 5.86 44.87 -14.80
N ASP A 70 5.70 44.26 -13.61
CA ASP A 70 5.85 44.95 -12.33
C ASP A 70 7.32 45.34 -12.03
N ILE A 71 8.29 44.63 -12.60
CA ILE A 71 9.73 44.88 -12.39
C ILE A 71 10.31 45.82 -13.46
N TYR A 72 9.83 45.72 -14.70
CA TYR A 72 10.49 46.38 -15.84
C TYR A 72 9.68 47.52 -16.48
N GLY A 73 8.37 47.63 -16.22
CA GLY A 73 7.52 48.69 -16.81
C GLY A 73 7.57 48.77 -18.35
N GLU A 74 6.73 49.61 -18.95
CA GLU A 74 6.93 49.98 -20.36
C GLU A 74 8.05 51.03 -20.47
N PRO A 75 8.97 50.90 -21.43
CA PRO A 75 10.05 51.88 -21.60
C PRO A 75 9.47 53.23 -22.00
N ASP A 76 9.91 54.29 -21.32
CA ASP A 76 9.50 55.66 -21.60
C ASP A 76 9.98 56.09 -23.00
N THR A 77 9.07 56.09 -23.96
CA THR A 77 9.33 56.49 -25.36
C THR A 77 9.20 57.99 -25.59
N SER A 78 9.05 58.81 -24.55
CA SER A 78 8.84 60.27 -24.68
C SER A 78 10.08 61.07 -25.16
N ARG A 79 11.20 60.40 -25.45
CA ARG A 79 12.46 61.01 -25.91
C ARG A 79 12.91 60.55 -27.31
N LEU A 80 12.00 60.06 -28.15
CA LEU A 80 12.24 59.85 -29.58
C LEU A 80 11.71 61.03 -30.41
#